data_AF-H2EZP6-F1
#
_entry.id   AF-H2EZP6-F1
#
_cell.length_a   1.000
_cell.length_b   1.000
_cell.length_c   1.000
_cell.angle_alpha   90.00
_cell.angle_beta   90.00
_cell.angle_gamma   90.00
#
_symmetry.space_group_name_H-M   'P 1'
#
loop_
_entity.id
_entity.type
_entity.pdbx_description
1 polymer ?
#
loop_
_entity_poly.entity_id
_entity_poly.type
_entity_poly.pdbx_seq_one_letter_code
_entity_poly.pdbx_strand_id
1 'polypeptide(L)'
;YYAILSKTGISTVPASVITGNIGVSPIAATAVTGFALTADSTTQFATSPQVDGQVHAADYGGPTAVALTASVNDMLTAYNSGMAQATSDGKLNLGDLGVAEVTTELMQGVYTFDSSVTIAGDFKFKGSSTDIFIIQITGDLLQVAGTTVLVDGASKSNIFWVVSGKVTVQAGAHLEGVLLVAEKVAFLANSSLNGRVLS
;
A
#
# COMPACT_ATOMS: atom_id res chain seq x y z
N TYR A 1 12.67 -7.83 -0.27
CA TYR A 1 11.64 -6.80 -0.57
C TYR A 1 10.36 -7.18 0.16
N TYR A 2 9.49 -6.24 0.51
CA TYR A 2 8.25 -6.50 1.23
C TYR A 2 7.03 -6.16 0.37
N ALA A 3 6.07 -7.08 0.32
CA ALA A 3 4.71 -6.82 -0.16
C ALA A 3 3.90 -6.06 0.88
N ILE A 4 4.11 -6.38 2.17
CA ILE A 4 3.50 -5.67 3.30
C ILE A 4 4.60 -5.37 4.33
N LEU A 5 4.77 -4.11 4.72
CA LEU A 5 5.64 -3.71 5.82
C LEU A 5 4.83 -2.80 6.74
N SER A 6 4.77 -3.12 8.03
CA SER A 6 4.09 -2.26 9.00
C SER A 6 4.82 -2.04 10.30
N LYS A 7 4.62 -0.88 10.92
CA LYS A 7 5.20 -0.57 12.23
C LYS A 7 4.48 -1.22 13.40
N THR A 8 3.17 -1.41 13.29
CA THR A 8 2.30 -1.71 14.44
C THR A 8 1.55 -3.03 14.35
N GLY A 9 1.68 -3.77 13.24
CA GLY A 9 1.13 -5.13 13.13
C GLY A 9 0.48 -5.41 11.79
N ILE A 10 0.21 -6.69 11.55
CA ILE A 10 -0.51 -7.16 10.35
C ILE A 10 -1.48 -8.24 10.80
N SER A 11 -2.77 -8.06 10.53
CA SER A 11 -3.80 -9.03 10.89
C SER A 11 -4.54 -9.53 9.65
N THR A 12 -4.91 -10.80 9.64
CA THR A 12 -5.83 -11.36 8.65
C THR A 12 -6.99 -12.09 9.33
N VAL A 13 -8.17 -12.01 8.71
CA VAL A 13 -9.24 -12.98 8.90
C VAL A 13 -9.12 -13.98 7.75
N PRO A 14 -8.63 -15.22 8.00
CA PRO A 14 -8.25 -16.13 6.92
C PRO A 14 -9.39 -16.46 5.94
N ALA A 15 -9.09 -16.74 4.67
CA ALA A 15 -7.76 -16.83 4.06
C ALA A 15 -7.42 -15.62 3.17
N SER A 16 -6.23 -15.04 3.35
CA SER A 16 -5.57 -14.15 2.40
C SER A 16 -4.60 -14.91 1.49
N VAL A 17 -4.28 -14.32 0.33
CA VAL A 17 -3.23 -14.80 -0.58
C VAL A 17 -2.25 -13.65 -0.82
N ILE A 18 -1.03 -13.79 -0.32
CA ILE A 18 0.01 -12.75 -0.40
C ILE A 18 1.21 -13.32 -1.14
N THR A 19 1.66 -12.64 -2.19
CA THR A 19 2.91 -12.95 -2.89
C THR A 19 3.98 -11.93 -2.49
N GLY A 20 5.07 -12.41 -1.91
CA GLY A 20 6.17 -11.61 -1.37
C GLY A 20 6.20 -11.58 0.16
N ASN A 21 7.31 -11.10 0.70
CA ASN A 21 7.53 -11.10 2.15
C ASN A 21 6.62 -10.10 2.87
N ILE A 22 6.27 -10.40 4.11
CA ILE A 22 5.62 -9.46 5.03
C ILE A 22 6.52 -9.20 6.24
N GLY A 23 6.46 -7.99 6.80
CA GLY A 23 7.36 -7.56 7.86
C GLY A 23 6.70 -6.65 8.88
N VAL A 24 7.05 -6.82 10.15
CA VAL A 24 6.68 -5.87 11.21
C VAL A 24 7.88 -5.38 12.02
N SER A 25 7.99 -4.07 12.24
CA SER A 25 9.03 -3.47 13.09
C SER A 25 8.71 -2.01 13.44
N PRO A 26 8.85 -1.57 14.69
CA PRO A 26 9.59 -2.22 15.78
C PRO A 26 8.77 -3.25 16.58
N ILE A 27 7.51 -3.46 16.24
CA ILE A 27 6.66 -4.42 16.97
C ILE A 27 7.09 -5.88 16.75
N ALA A 28 6.80 -6.72 17.74
CA ALA A 28 7.10 -8.15 17.75
C ALA A 28 6.14 -8.97 16.86
N ALA A 29 6.52 -10.22 16.57
CA ALA A 29 5.77 -11.18 15.76
C ALA A 29 4.37 -11.47 16.31
N THR A 30 4.12 -11.24 17.60
CA THR A 30 2.80 -11.38 18.24
C THR A 30 1.75 -10.45 17.65
N ALA A 31 2.16 -9.36 16.98
CA ALA A 31 1.27 -8.47 16.25
C ALA A 31 0.96 -8.94 14.81
N VAL A 32 1.54 -10.07 14.37
CA VAL A 32 1.19 -10.73 13.12
C VAL A 32 0.18 -11.83 13.41
N THR A 33 -1.11 -11.52 13.23
CA THR A 33 -2.22 -12.34 13.75
C THR A 33 -3.06 -12.95 12.62
N GLY A 34 -3.60 -14.16 12.86
CA GLY A 34 -4.43 -14.88 11.88
C GLY A 34 -3.66 -15.65 10.81
N PHE A 35 -2.32 -15.56 10.76
CA PHE A 35 -1.52 -16.18 9.70
C PHE A 35 -1.12 -17.64 9.95
N ALA A 36 -1.38 -18.20 11.13
CA ALA A 36 -0.91 -19.55 11.51
C ALA A 36 0.61 -19.72 11.27
N LEU A 37 1.40 -18.82 11.87
CA LEU A 37 2.83 -18.74 11.64
C LEU A 37 3.57 -19.99 12.15
N THR A 38 4.47 -20.52 11.33
CA THR A 38 5.45 -21.53 11.72
C THR A 38 6.86 -20.94 11.61
N ALA A 39 7.56 -20.82 12.73
CA ALA A 39 8.94 -20.32 12.75
C ALA A 39 9.86 -21.28 11.98
N ASP A 40 10.76 -20.71 11.18
CA ASP A 40 11.79 -21.49 10.52
C ASP A 40 12.89 -21.93 11.52
N SER A 41 13.60 -23.01 11.18
CA SER A 41 14.72 -23.55 11.96
C SER A 41 15.82 -22.54 12.28
N THR A 42 16.03 -21.52 11.42
CA THR A 42 17.01 -20.46 11.63
C THR A 42 16.55 -19.40 12.65
N THR A 43 15.27 -19.41 13.04
CA THR A 43 14.62 -18.39 13.88
C THR A 43 14.66 -16.97 13.32
N GLN A 44 15.07 -16.78 12.06
CA GLN A 44 15.18 -15.45 11.42
C GLN A 44 13.90 -15.02 10.69
N PHE A 45 12.99 -15.96 10.42
CA PHE A 45 11.70 -15.70 9.79
C PHE A 45 10.68 -16.78 10.18
N ALA A 46 9.43 -16.56 9.83
CA ALA A 46 8.37 -17.55 9.87
C ALA A 46 7.72 -17.72 8.49
N THR A 47 6.95 -18.79 8.34
CA THR A 47 6.19 -19.13 7.14
C THR A 47 4.69 -19.20 7.46
N SER A 48 3.86 -19.05 6.43
CA SER A 48 2.41 -19.16 6.52
C SER A 48 1.84 -19.73 5.22
N PRO A 49 0.80 -20.59 5.25
CA PRO A 49 0.09 -21.02 4.05
C PRO A 49 -0.53 -19.88 3.23
N GLN A 50 -0.71 -18.70 3.83
CA GLN A 50 -1.29 -17.51 3.21
C GLN A 50 -0.25 -16.58 2.57
N VAL A 51 1.04 -16.88 2.75
CA VAL A 51 2.16 -16.04 2.32
C VAL A 51 3.12 -16.86 1.46
N ASP A 52 3.12 -16.60 0.16
CA ASP A 52 4.16 -17.04 -0.76
C ASP A 52 5.39 -16.13 -0.60
N GLY A 53 6.11 -16.38 0.50
CA GLY A 53 7.22 -15.56 0.97
C GLY A 53 7.52 -15.83 2.45
N GLN A 54 8.28 -14.93 3.05
CA GLN A 54 8.70 -15.00 4.45
C GLN A 54 8.01 -13.94 5.29
N VAL A 55 7.68 -14.29 6.53
CA VAL A 55 7.19 -13.39 7.57
C VAL A 55 8.37 -13.00 8.45
N HIS A 56 8.64 -11.71 8.57
CA HIS A 56 9.72 -11.16 9.41
C HIS A 56 9.17 -10.29 10.54
N ALA A 57 9.79 -10.34 11.70
CA ALA A 57 9.43 -9.51 12.84
C ALA A 57 10.67 -9.04 13.62
N ALA A 58 10.54 -7.92 14.33
CA ALA A 58 11.67 -7.29 15.03
C ALA A 58 12.28 -8.19 16.12
N ASP A 59 11.47 -8.99 16.80
CA ASP A 59 11.86 -9.88 17.89
C ASP A 59 12.55 -11.18 17.42
N TYR A 60 12.63 -11.43 16.11
CA TYR A 60 13.51 -12.47 15.56
C TYR A 60 15.00 -12.10 15.69
N GLY A 61 15.29 -10.83 16.02
CA GLY A 61 16.62 -10.38 16.39
C GLY A 61 17.62 -10.45 15.23
N GLY A 62 18.91 -10.36 15.59
CA GLY A 62 20.02 -10.58 14.66
C GLY A 62 19.92 -9.76 13.36
N PRO A 63 20.35 -10.34 12.22
CA PRO A 63 20.23 -9.71 10.91
C PRO A 63 18.80 -9.30 10.53
N THR A 64 17.77 -10.05 10.93
CA THR A 64 16.37 -9.72 10.62
C THR A 64 15.94 -8.39 11.23
N ALA A 65 16.23 -8.16 12.51
CA ALA A 65 15.90 -6.90 13.19
C ALA A 65 16.60 -5.69 12.55
N VAL A 66 17.87 -5.86 12.16
CA VAL A 66 18.66 -4.82 11.49
C VAL A 66 18.05 -4.48 10.11
N ALA A 67 17.74 -5.51 9.31
CA ALA A 67 17.16 -5.33 7.98
C ALA A 67 15.76 -4.70 8.02
N LEU A 68 14.93 -5.07 9.00
CA LEU A 68 13.61 -4.47 9.20
C LEU A 68 13.72 -3.00 9.62
N THR A 69 14.66 -2.66 10.52
CA THR A 69 14.90 -1.26 10.92
C THR A 69 15.28 -0.40 9.71
N ALA A 70 16.19 -0.89 8.86
CA ALA A 70 16.55 -0.21 7.62
C ALA A 70 15.32 -0.05 6.69
N SER A 71 14.54 -1.12 6.50
CA SER A 71 13.36 -1.10 5.64
C SER A 71 12.29 -0.11 6.10
N VAL A 72 12.07 0.02 7.41
CA VAL A 72 11.13 1.00 7.98
C VAL A 72 11.63 2.44 7.82
N ASN A 73 12.95 2.66 7.94
CA ASN A 73 13.54 3.97 7.67
C ASN A 73 13.44 4.37 6.19
N ASP A 74 13.64 3.41 5.28
CA ASP A 74 13.47 3.61 3.85
C ASP A 74 12.00 3.92 3.51
N MET A 75 11.07 3.21 4.14
CA MET A 75 9.63 3.48 4.03
C MET A 75 9.27 4.90 4.47
N LEU A 76 9.77 5.34 5.64
CA LEU A 76 9.57 6.71 6.13
C LEU A 76 10.17 7.75 5.18
N THR A 77 11.36 7.47 4.64
CA THR A 77 12.02 8.35 3.66
C THR A 77 11.20 8.45 2.37
N ALA A 78 10.68 7.33 1.87
CA ALA A 78 9.81 7.30 0.70
C ALA A 78 8.51 8.08 0.92
N TYR A 79 7.86 7.90 2.07
CA TYR A 79 6.66 8.68 2.45
C TYR A 79 6.96 10.19 2.45
N ASN A 80 8.01 10.62 3.15
CA ASN A 80 8.38 12.04 3.23
C ASN A 80 8.74 12.62 1.85
N SER A 81 9.49 11.86 1.03
CA SER A 81 9.85 12.25 -0.34
C SER A 81 8.62 12.40 -1.22
N GLY A 82 7.67 11.47 -1.10
CA GLY A 82 6.40 11.48 -1.82
C GLY A 82 5.53 12.68 -1.44
N MET A 83 5.41 13.00 -0.15
CA MET A 83 4.69 14.18 0.35
C MET A 83 5.34 15.51 -0.06
N ALA A 84 6.66 15.53 -0.27
CA ALA A 84 7.40 16.74 -0.61
C ALA A 84 7.37 17.10 -2.10
N GLN A 85 6.80 16.26 -2.97
CA GLN A 85 6.73 16.54 -4.40
C GLN A 85 5.79 17.73 -4.69
N ALA A 86 6.19 18.59 -5.62
CA ALA A 86 5.36 19.70 -6.06
C ALA A 86 4.20 19.19 -6.92
N THR A 87 2.99 19.69 -6.65
CA THR A 87 1.79 19.41 -7.45
C THR A 87 2.02 19.81 -8.90
N SER A 88 1.66 18.93 -9.85
CA SER A 88 1.75 19.27 -11.27
C SER A 88 0.60 20.21 -11.66
N ASP A 89 0.80 20.97 -12.74
CA ASP A 89 -0.18 21.94 -13.22
C ASP A 89 -1.56 21.30 -13.47
N GLY A 90 -2.62 21.95 -12.96
CA GLY A 90 -4.00 21.48 -13.07
C GLY A 90 -4.35 20.20 -12.30
N LYS A 91 -3.54 19.75 -11.32
CA LYS A 91 -3.74 18.50 -10.57
C LYS A 91 -3.99 18.66 -9.06
N LEU A 92 -4.44 19.83 -8.65
CA LEU A 92 -4.81 20.12 -7.27
C LEU A 92 -6.31 19.90 -7.07
N ASN A 93 -6.68 19.12 -6.05
CA ASN A 93 -8.05 18.94 -5.56
C ASN A 93 -9.07 18.62 -6.65
N LEU A 94 -8.85 17.53 -7.37
CA LEU A 94 -9.75 17.08 -8.45
C LEU A 94 -11.05 16.43 -7.93
N GLY A 95 -11.32 16.50 -6.63
CA GLY A 95 -12.45 15.81 -5.99
C GLY A 95 -12.28 14.30 -5.94
N ASP A 96 -13.40 13.58 -5.92
CA ASP A 96 -13.40 12.12 -5.90
C ASP A 96 -12.89 11.53 -7.23
N LEU A 97 -12.32 10.32 -7.14
CA LEU A 97 -11.78 9.59 -8.29
C LEU A 97 -12.81 8.63 -8.87
N GLY A 98 -12.78 8.43 -10.20
CA GLY A 98 -13.69 7.51 -10.88
C GLY A 98 -15.13 8.00 -11.02
N VAL A 99 -15.34 9.31 -10.83
CA VAL A 99 -16.61 9.97 -11.17
C VAL A 99 -16.57 10.47 -12.62
N ALA A 100 -17.65 10.22 -13.36
CA ALA A 100 -17.81 10.72 -14.73
C ALA A 100 -17.72 12.26 -14.74
N GLU A 101 -17.15 12.81 -15.83
CA GLU A 101 -16.82 14.24 -16.03
C GLU A 101 -15.57 14.78 -15.31
N VAL A 102 -14.93 14.04 -14.38
CA VAL A 102 -13.76 14.58 -13.64
C VAL A 102 -12.48 13.77 -13.79
N THR A 103 -12.47 12.43 -13.65
CA THR A 103 -11.19 11.68 -13.49
C THR A 103 -11.21 10.21 -13.95
N THR A 104 -11.84 9.87 -15.08
CA THR A 104 -11.83 8.46 -15.58
C THR A 104 -10.45 8.00 -16.07
N GLU A 105 -9.53 8.93 -16.36
CA GLU A 105 -8.13 8.65 -16.70
C GLU A 105 -7.21 9.63 -15.94
N LEU A 106 -6.16 9.12 -15.28
CA LEU A 106 -5.09 9.92 -14.70
C LEU A 106 -3.82 9.74 -15.53
N MET A 107 -3.24 10.85 -15.99
CA MET A 107 -1.96 10.90 -16.73
C MET A 107 -0.78 11.12 -15.78
N GLN A 108 0.45 10.91 -16.25
CA GLN A 108 1.67 11.07 -15.43
C GLN A 108 1.71 12.38 -14.65
N GLY A 109 2.19 12.35 -13.41
CA GLY A 109 2.44 13.54 -12.59
C GLY A 109 2.02 13.40 -11.14
N VAL A 110 2.08 14.54 -10.43
CA VAL A 110 1.81 14.65 -9.00
C VAL A 110 0.43 15.26 -8.81
N TYR A 111 -0.48 14.49 -8.22
CA TYR A 111 -1.83 14.88 -7.84
C TYR A 111 -1.84 15.15 -6.34
N THR A 112 -2.45 16.27 -5.93
CA THR A 112 -2.53 16.64 -4.52
C THR A 112 -3.98 16.86 -4.12
N PHE A 113 -4.39 16.21 -3.03
CA PHE A 113 -5.69 16.36 -2.40
C PHE A 113 -5.46 16.80 -0.95
N ASP A 114 -5.92 18.00 -0.61
CA ASP A 114 -5.83 18.57 0.74
C ASP A 114 -6.96 18.12 1.68
N SER A 115 -7.71 17.11 1.25
CA SER A 115 -8.86 16.53 1.93
C SER A 115 -8.89 15.01 1.72
N SER A 116 -9.84 14.34 2.36
CA SER A 116 -10.09 12.92 2.10
C SER A 116 -10.62 12.71 0.68
N VAL A 117 -10.26 11.58 0.08
CA VAL A 117 -10.63 11.21 -1.29
C VAL A 117 -11.40 9.90 -1.29
N THR A 118 -12.47 9.85 -2.07
CA THR A 118 -13.16 8.61 -2.40
C THR A 118 -12.84 8.18 -3.83
N ILE A 119 -12.43 6.93 -4.04
CA ILE A 119 -12.50 6.27 -5.35
C ILE A 119 -13.93 5.72 -5.46
N ALA A 120 -14.79 6.46 -6.15
CA ALA A 120 -16.23 6.22 -6.24
C ALA A 120 -16.63 5.38 -7.47
N GLY A 121 -15.71 5.18 -8.41
CA GLY A 121 -15.93 4.39 -9.61
C GLY A 121 -14.62 3.93 -10.24
N ASP A 122 -14.75 3.21 -11.35
CA ASP A 122 -13.59 2.71 -12.09
C ASP A 122 -12.85 3.86 -12.78
N PHE A 123 -11.53 3.82 -12.73
CA PHE A 123 -10.68 4.72 -13.50
C PHE A 123 -9.36 4.04 -13.82
N LYS A 124 -8.56 4.64 -14.70
CA LYS A 124 -7.25 4.10 -15.08
C LYS A 124 -6.12 5.10 -14.92
N PHE A 125 -4.93 4.60 -14.58
CA PHE A 125 -3.68 5.31 -14.84
C PHE A 125 -3.23 5.04 -16.27
N LYS A 126 -3.08 6.10 -17.05
CA LYS A 126 -2.72 6.03 -18.46
C LYS A 126 -1.36 6.69 -18.69
N GLY A 127 -0.46 5.94 -19.32
CA GLY A 127 0.89 6.41 -19.57
C GLY A 127 1.79 5.31 -20.11
N SER A 128 3.09 5.57 -20.10
CA SER A 128 4.13 4.59 -20.44
C SER A 128 4.62 3.82 -19.21
N SER A 129 5.38 2.76 -19.43
CA SER A 129 6.00 1.97 -18.36
C SER A 129 7.05 2.75 -17.55
N THR A 130 7.47 3.92 -18.02
CA THR A 130 8.41 4.83 -17.34
C THR A 130 7.73 6.02 -16.68
N ASP A 131 6.44 6.23 -16.93
CA ASP A 131 5.70 7.35 -16.37
C ASP A 131 5.46 7.13 -14.87
N ILE A 132 5.52 8.23 -14.10
CA ILE A 132 5.36 8.23 -12.64
C ILE A 132 4.06 8.94 -12.25
N PHE A 133 3.37 8.38 -11.28
CA PHE A 133 2.13 8.91 -10.72
C PHE A 133 2.27 8.98 -9.21
N ILE A 134 2.10 10.17 -8.63
CA ILE A 134 2.18 10.37 -7.18
C ILE A 134 0.90 11.03 -6.74
N ILE A 135 0.14 10.35 -5.88
CA ILE A 135 -1.17 10.78 -5.40
C ILE A 135 -1.04 11.10 -3.93
N GLN A 136 -0.92 12.39 -3.61
CA GLN A 136 -0.80 12.90 -2.25
C GLN A 136 -2.18 13.19 -1.69
N ILE A 137 -2.50 12.62 -0.53
CA ILE A 137 -3.80 12.79 0.13
C ILE A 137 -3.53 13.13 1.60
N THR A 138 -3.90 14.34 2.04
CA THR A 138 -3.72 14.74 3.44
C THR A 138 -4.80 14.18 4.38
N GLY A 139 -5.92 13.71 3.83
CA GLY A 139 -6.98 13.02 4.55
C GLY A 139 -6.93 11.50 4.41
N ASP A 140 -8.10 10.87 4.52
CA ASP A 140 -8.32 9.44 4.32
C ASP A 140 -8.50 9.11 2.83
N LEU A 141 -8.12 7.90 2.42
CA LEU A 141 -8.48 7.32 1.12
C LEU A 141 -9.50 6.19 1.33
N LEU A 142 -10.66 6.32 0.72
CA LEU A 142 -11.70 5.29 0.68
C LEU A 142 -11.90 4.81 -0.76
N GLN A 143 -11.71 3.53 -1.03
CA GLN A 143 -12.14 2.91 -2.28
C GLN A 143 -13.45 2.14 -2.05
N VAL A 144 -14.50 2.51 -2.77
CA VAL A 144 -15.83 1.90 -2.60
C VAL A 144 -15.88 0.49 -3.17
N ALA A 145 -16.79 -0.33 -2.64
CA ALA A 145 -16.90 -1.75 -2.97
C ALA A 145 -17.07 -2.00 -4.48
N GLY A 146 -16.41 -3.04 -4.99
CA GLY A 146 -16.52 -3.49 -6.39
C GLY A 146 -15.89 -2.58 -7.45
N THR A 147 -15.25 -1.48 -7.07
CA THR A 147 -14.55 -0.61 -8.03
C THR A 147 -13.17 -1.12 -8.39
N THR A 148 -12.71 -0.77 -9.58
CA THR A 148 -11.42 -1.21 -10.14
C THR A 148 -10.59 -0.02 -10.57
N VAL A 149 -9.38 0.07 -10.00
CA VAL A 149 -8.31 0.91 -10.55
C VAL A 149 -7.53 0.10 -11.58
N LEU A 150 -7.43 0.64 -12.79
CA LEU A 150 -6.79 -0.01 -13.94
C LEU A 150 -5.46 0.67 -14.28
N VAL A 151 -4.62 -0.04 -15.04
CA VAL A 151 -3.43 0.54 -15.69
C VAL A 151 -3.52 0.35 -17.21
N ASP A 152 -3.17 1.40 -17.96
CA ASP A 152 -3.10 1.42 -19.42
C ASP A 152 -1.70 1.91 -19.83
N GLY A 153 -0.82 0.96 -20.11
CA GLY A 153 0.60 1.17 -20.44
C GLY A 153 1.50 1.53 -19.24
N ALA A 154 0.95 2.13 -18.18
CA ALA A 154 1.66 2.46 -16.95
C ALA A 154 2.16 1.22 -16.18
N SER A 155 3.31 1.36 -15.54
CA SER A 155 3.81 0.35 -14.60
C SER A 155 3.20 0.57 -13.21
N LYS A 156 2.60 -0.46 -12.61
CA LYS A 156 2.10 -0.41 -11.22
C LYS A 156 3.16 -0.03 -10.19
N SER A 157 4.42 -0.38 -10.44
CA SER A 157 5.54 -0.01 -9.57
C SER A 157 5.86 1.50 -9.59
N ASN A 158 5.28 2.26 -10.51
CA ASN A 158 5.46 3.69 -10.65
C ASN A 158 4.24 4.51 -10.18
N ILE A 159 3.24 3.85 -9.59
CA ILE A 159 2.06 4.47 -9.02
C ILE A 159 2.23 4.50 -7.51
N PHE A 160 2.30 5.70 -6.93
CA PHE A 160 2.52 5.91 -5.51
C PHE A 160 1.32 6.64 -4.91
N TRP A 161 0.68 6.01 -3.93
CA TRP A 161 -0.34 6.61 -3.09
C TRP A 161 0.30 7.02 -1.77
N VAL A 162 0.32 8.32 -1.48
CA VAL A 162 0.96 8.87 -0.29
C VAL A 162 -0.12 9.51 0.57
N VAL A 163 -0.51 8.83 1.65
CA VAL A 163 -1.74 9.12 2.39
C VAL A 163 -1.42 9.41 3.85
N SER A 164 -1.78 10.61 4.32
CA SER A 164 -1.56 11.02 5.72
C SER A 164 -2.59 10.43 6.69
N GLY A 165 -3.81 10.14 6.21
CA GLY A 165 -4.82 9.42 6.98
C GLY A 165 -4.74 7.91 6.76
N LYS A 166 -5.88 7.24 6.91
CA LYS A 166 -6.02 5.80 6.70
C LYS A 166 -6.43 5.49 5.26
N VAL A 167 -6.13 4.26 4.81
CA VAL A 167 -6.62 3.70 3.54
C VAL A 167 -7.62 2.59 3.84
N THR A 168 -8.80 2.64 3.22
CA THR A 168 -9.79 1.56 3.26
C THR A 168 -10.16 1.14 1.84
N VAL A 169 -9.86 -0.12 1.50
CA VAL A 169 -10.26 -0.75 0.25
C VAL A 169 -11.45 -1.67 0.56
N GLN A 170 -12.64 -1.27 0.13
CA GLN A 170 -13.86 -2.01 0.42
C GLN A 170 -13.98 -3.32 -0.37
N ALA A 171 -14.98 -4.13 0.01
CA ALA A 171 -15.12 -5.49 -0.47
C ALA A 171 -15.17 -5.58 -2.00
N GLY A 172 -14.44 -6.56 -2.55
CA GLY A 172 -14.37 -6.79 -4.00
C GLY A 172 -13.68 -5.70 -4.82
N ALA A 173 -13.16 -4.64 -4.21
CA ALA A 173 -12.47 -3.59 -4.95
C ALA A 173 -11.03 -4.00 -5.31
N HIS A 174 -10.51 -3.49 -6.43
CA HIS A 174 -9.16 -3.73 -6.92
C HIS A 174 -8.36 -2.44 -7.01
N LEU A 175 -7.16 -2.44 -6.42
CA LEU A 175 -6.24 -1.31 -6.41
C LEU A 175 -4.92 -1.66 -7.12
N GLU A 176 -4.27 -0.66 -7.68
CA GLU A 176 -2.96 -0.75 -8.33
C GLU A 176 -2.00 0.25 -7.66
N GLY A 177 -0.76 -0.19 -7.39
CA GLY A 177 0.32 0.69 -6.95
C GLY A 177 0.88 0.44 -5.55
N VAL A 178 1.77 1.34 -5.13
CA VAL A 178 2.46 1.33 -3.84
C VAL A 178 1.75 2.27 -2.87
N LEU A 179 1.25 1.73 -1.77
CA LEU A 179 0.67 2.50 -0.67
C LEU A 179 1.78 2.89 0.34
N LEU A 180 1.99 4.18 0.54
CA LEU A 180 2.78 4.79 1.60
C LEU A 180 1.83 5.54 2.54
N VAL A 181 1.49 4.93 3.68
CA VAL A 181 0.35 5.36 4.51
C VAL A 181 0.82 5.65 5.92
N ALA A 182 0.49 6.82 6.47
CA ALA A 182 0.92 7.19 7.82
C ALA A 182 0.10 6.49 8.92
N GLU A 183 -1.14 6.11 8.61
CA GLU A 183 -2.02 5.38 9.52
C GLU A 183 -2.39 3.99 8.97
N LYS A 184 -3.55 3.47 9.38
CA LYS A 184 -4.03 2.12 9.08
C LYS A 184 -4.32 1.91 7.60
N VAL A 185 -3.99 0.72 7.10
CA VAL A 185 -4.51 0.20 5.83
C VAL A 185 -5.44 -0.99 6.08
N ALA A 186 -6.63 -0.97 5.50
CA ALA A 186 -7.63 -2.02 5.63
C ALA A 186 -8.14 -2.49 4.27
N PHE A 187 -7.95 -3.78 3.99
CA PHE A 187 -8.53 -4.48 2.85
C PHE A 187 -9.70 -5.33 3.35
N LEU A 188 -10.90 -5.07 2.84
CA LEU A 188 -12.11 -5.84 3.18
C LEU A 188 -12.24 -7.08 2.29
N ALA A 189 -13.27 -7.90 2.55
CA ALA A 189 -13.45 -9.20 1.92
C ALA A 189 -13.32 -9.16 0.39
N ASN A 190 -12.49 -10.06 -0.16
CA ASN A 190 -12.25 -10.21 -1.60
C ASN A 190 -11.69 -8.95 -2.31
N SER A 191 -11.24 -7.94 -1.57
CA SER A 191 -10.47 -6.84 -2.17
C SER A 191 -9.06 -7.31 -2.54
N SER A 192 -8.43 -6.61 -3.47
CA SER A 192 -7.12 -7.00 -4.00
C SER A 192 -6.25 -5.80 -4.32
N LEU A 193 -4.94 -6.02 -4.27
CA LEU A 193 -3.92 -5.03 -4.61
C LEU A 193 -2.84 -5.68 -5.47
N ASN A 194 -2.51 -5.01 -6.56
CA ASN A 194 -1.29 -5.25 -7.31
C ASN A 194 -0.26 -4.18 -6.90
N GLY A 195 0.61 -4.50 -5.94
CA GLY A 195 1.64 -3.58 -5.49
C GLY A 195 2.14 -3.85 -4.08
N ARG A 196 2.24 -2.81 -3.25
CA ARG A 196 2.81 -2.90 -1.89
C ARG A 196 2.01 -2.09 -0.88
N VAL A 197 2.00 -2.56 0.37
CA VAL A 197 1.41 -1.86 1.53
C VAL A 197 2.51 -1.51 2.52
N LEU A 198 2.76 -0.22 2.73
CA LEU A 198 3.81 0.30 3.61
C LEU A 198 3.18 1.27 4.63
N SER A 199 3.09 0.87 5.91
CA SER A 199 2.27 1.51 6.96
C SER A 199 2.91 1.54 8.35
#